data_AF-A0A5J9UA77-F1
#
_entry.id   AF-A0A5J9UA77-F1
#
_cell.length_a   1.000
_cell.length_b   1.000
_cell.length_c   1.000
_cell.angle_alpha   90.00
_cell.angle_beta   90.00
_cell.angle_gamma   90.00
#
_symmetry.space_group_name_H-M   'P 1'
#
loop_
_entity.id
_entity.type
_entity.pdbx_description
1 polymer ?
#
loop_
_entity_poly.entity_id
_entity_poly.type
_entity_poly.pdbx_seq_one_letter_code
_entity_poly.pdbx_strand_id
1 'polypeptide(L)' 'AKFTLLVNRDVHAFFDLYIVIVNGIERDEQEWKRISFEAGFRDYKIMPRLGFRSIIEDCATCQPKSSNISH' A
#
# COMPACT_ATOMS: atom_id res chain seq x y z
N ALA A 1 4.17 1.26 -0.46
CA ALA A 1 4.47 -0.07 -0.99
C ALA A 1 5.19 0.14 -2.31
N LYS A 2 6.37 -0.44 -2.49
CA LYS A 2 7.16 -0.38 -3.74
C LYS A 2 6.57 -1.30 -4.81
N PHE A 3 5.28 -1.12 -5.06
CA PHE A 3 4.54 -1.85 -6.07
C PHE A 3 3.99 -0.83 -7.05
N THR A 4 4.80 -0.51 -8.07
CA THR A 4 4.39 -0.48 -9.49
C THR A 4 5.63 -0.19 -10.34
N LEU A 5 6.00 -1.19 -11.14
CA LEU A 5 6.94 -1.11 -12.26
C LEU A 5 6.34 -0.28 -13.42
N LEU A 6 7.21 0.48 -14.11
CA LEU A 6 7.10 0.85 -15.52
C LEU A 6 6.06 1.90 -15.97
N VAL A 7 6.06 3.11 -15.39
CA VAL A 7 5.48 4.27 -16.13
C VAL A 7 6.48 5.40 -16.32
N ASN A 8 7.38 5.65 -15.36
CA ASN A 8 8.50 6.57 -15.57
C ASN A 8 9.52 6.46 -14.42
N ARG A 9 10.76 6.02 -14.70
CA ARG A 9 11.83 5.94 -13.70
C ARG A 9 12.09 7.30 -13.04
N ASP A 10 11.94 8.37 -13.81
CA ASP A 10 12.23 9.74 -13.35
C ASP A 10 11.15 10.22 -12.37
N VAL A 11 9.90 9.81 -12.54
CA VAL A 11 8.80 10.14 -11.61
C VAL A 11 8.99 9.42 -10.28
N HIS A 12 9.43 8.15 -10.29
CA HIS A 12 9.72 7.41 -9.06
C HIS A 12 10.86 8.10 -8.28
N ALA A 13 11.96 8.43 -8.97
CA ALA A 13 13.07 9.17 -8.35
C ALA A 13 12.67 10.56 -7.82
N PHE A 14 11.81 11.29 -8.56
CA PHE A 14 11.30 12.58 -8.12
C PHE A 14 10.44 12.45 -6.86
N PHE A 15 9.55 11.46 -6.79
CA PHE A 15 8.71 11.26 -5.60
C PHE A 15 9.51 10.77 -4.40
N ASP A 16 10.49 9.88 -4.59
CA ASP A 16 11.40 9.46 -3.52
C ASP A 16 12.12 10.66 -2.91
N LEU A 17 12.66 11.55 -3.75
CA LEU A 17 13.28 12.79 -3.29
C LEU A 17 12.27 13.74 -2.62
N TYR A 18 11.10 13.95 -3.23
CA TYR A 18 10.06 14.84 -2.72
C TYR A 18 9.55 14.41 -1.34
N ILE A 19 9.33 13.11 -1.13
CA ILE A 19 8.89 12.55 0.15
C ILE A 19 9.95 12.74 1.23
N VAL A 20 11.24 12.60 0.90
CA VAL A 20 12.34 12.88 1.83
C VAL A 20 12.39 14.36 2.23
N ILE A 21 12.15 15.29 1.28
CA ILE A 21 12.14 16.74 1.55
C ILE A 21 11.08 17.12 2.59
N VAL A 22 9.95 16.42 2.63
CA VAL A 22 8.88 16.66 3.62
C VAL A 22 9.02 15.78 4.88
N ASN A 23 10.21 15.23 5.14
CA ASN A 23 10.51 14.29 6.23
C ASN A 23 9.62 13.03 6.22
N GLY A 24 9.12 12.64 5.04
CA GLY A 24 8.43 11.37 4.83
C GLY A 24 9.38 10.26 4.42
N ILE A 25 8.84 9.05 4.27
CA ILE A 25 9.57 7.86 3.83
C ILE A 25 8.70 6.99 2.93
N GLU A 26 9.23 6.57 1.79
CA GLU A 26 8.63 5.53 0.97
C GLU A 26 8.91 4.16 1.60
N ARG A 27 7.86 3.36 1.80
CA ARG A 27 7.95 2.04 2.43
C ARG A 27 7.60 0.92 1.47
N ASP A 28 8.29 -0.21 1.61
CA ASP A 28 7.89 -1.45 0.95
C ASP A 28 6.64 -2.08 1.58
N GLU A 29 6.16 -3.18 1.01
CA GLU A 29 4.98 -3.86 1.51
C GLU A 29 5.17 -4.47 2.91
N GLN A 30 6.36 -4.98 3.23
CA GLN A 30 6.60 -5.63 4.53
C GLN A 30 6.56 -4.62 5.66
N GLU A 31 7.09 -3.41 5.43
CA GLU A 31 7.06 -2.36 6.43
C GLU A 31 5.65 -1.79 6.62
N TRP A 32 4.88 -1.60 5.55
CA TRP A 32 3.47 -1.24 5.65
C TRP A 32 2.67 -2.29 6.39
N LYS A 33 2.87 -3.58 6.06
CA LYS A 33 2.27 -4.70 6.77
C LYS A 33 2.52 -4.63 8.27
N ARG A 34 3.80 -4.46 8.66
CA ARG A 34 4.19 -4.39 10.08
C ARG A 34 3.44 -3.26 10.80
N ILE A 35 3.43 -2.06 10.23
CA ILE A 35 2.78 -0.88 10.83
C ILE A 35 1.27 -1.09 10.95
N SER A 36 0.61 -1.63 9.92
CA SER A 36 -0.83 -1.93 9.98
C SER A 36 -1.16 -2.93 11.09
N PHE A 37 -0.38 -4.00 11.23
CA PHE A 37 -0.60 -4.98 12.30
C PHE A 37 -0.31 -4.41 13.69
N GLU A 38 0.76 -3.62 13.85
CA GLU A 38 1.08 -2.93 15.11
C GLU A 38 0.00 -1.93 15.53
N ALA A 39 -0.70 -1.32 14.56
CA ALA A 39 -1.84 -0.44 14.80
C ALA A 39 -3.15 -1.18 15.16
N GLY A 40 -3.14 -2.52 15.18
CA GLY A 40 -4.30 -3.34 15.57
C GLY A 40 -5.24 -3.73 14.43
N PHE A 41 -4.86 -3.48 13.17
CA PHE A 41 -5.61 -3.99 12.02
C PHE A 41 -5.38 -5.49 11.84
N ARG A 42 -6.43 -6.21 11.40
CA ARG A 42 -6.40 -7.68 11.30
C ARG A 42 -6.04 -8.21 9.92
N ASP A 43 -6.35 -7.44 8.89
CA ASP A 43 -6.04 -7.74 7.50
C ASP A 43 -5.78 -6.42 6.79
N TYR A 44 -5.01 -6.47 5.70
CA TYR A 44 -4.77 -5.31 4.85
C TYR A 44 -4.70 -5.76 3.40
N LYS A 45 -5.04 -4.86 2.48
CA LYS A 45 -4.95 -5.10 1.04
C LYS A 45 -4.29 -3.93 0.35
N ILE A 46 -3.30 -4.21 -0.49
CA ILE A 46 -2.64 -3.21 -1.32
C ILE A 46 -3.21 -3.27 -2.73
N MET A 47 -3.63 -2.13 -3.28
CA MET A 47 -4.17 -2.02 -4.63
C MET A 47 -3.37 -1.02 -5.48
N PRO A 48 -2.83 -1.43 -6.64
CA PRO A 48 -2.10 -0.55 -7.57
C PRO A 48 -3.07 0.22 -8.48
N ARG A 49 -3.92 1.08 -7.90
CA ARG A 49 -5.00 1.79 -8.63
C ARG A 49 -4.66 3.24 -9.03
N LEU A 50 -3.55 3.80 -8.55
CA LEU A 50 -3.21 5.23 -8.70
C LEU A 50 -1.84 5.45 -9.36
N GLY A 51 -1.56 4.78 -10.47
CA GLY A 51 -0.29 4.94 -11.21
C GLY A 51 0.92 4.54 -10.35
N PHE A 52 1.75 5.50 -9.97
CA PHE A 52 2.91 5.30 -9.08
C PHE A 52 2.54 5.17 -7.60
N ARG A 53 1.26 5.36 -7.23
CA ARG A 53 0.77 5.21 -5.86
C ARG A 53 -0.06 3.94 -5.70
N SER A 54 0.09 3.31 -4.54
CA SER A 54 -0.80 2.24 -4.08
C SER A 54 -1.77 2.76 -3.03
N ILE A 55 -2.97 2.19 -3.01
CA ILE A 55 -3.93 2.37 -1.91
C ILE A 55 -3.78 1.19 -0.96
N ILE A 56 -3.76 1.47 0.34
CA ILE A 56 -3.81 0.45 1.40
C ILE A 56 -5.21 0.50 2.02
N GLU A 57 -5.91 -0.62 1.99
CA GLU A 57 -7.19 -0.82 2.66
C GLU A 57 -6.93 -1.67 3.91
N ASP A 58 -7.02 -1.06 5.09
CA ASP A 58 -6.87 -1.76 6.37
C ASP A 58 -8.23 -2.16 6.94
N CYS A 59 -8.31 -3.40 7.45
CA CYS A 59 -9.53 -3.98 7.99
C CYS A 59 -9.48 -3.99 9.53
N ALA A 60 -10.18 -3.05 10.16
CA ALA A 60 -10.33 -2.97 11.63
C ALA A 60 -11.35 -4.00 12.15
N THR A 61 -12.38 -4.29 11.34
CA THR A 61 -13.36 -5.34 11.62
C THR A 61 -13.54 -6.22 10.39
N CYS A 62 -13.11 -7.48 10.47
CA CYS A 62 -13.35 -8.43 9.40
C CYS A 62 -14.86 -8.61 9.18
N GLN A 63 -15.41 -8.03 8.11
CA GLN A 63 -16.61 -8.63 7.52
C GLN A 63 -16.21 -10.01 6.99
N PRO A 64 -17.01 -11.06 7.21
CA PRO A 64 -16.72 -12.37 6.65
C PRO A 64 -16.56 -12.20 5.13
N LYS A 65 -15.41 -12.62 4.59
CA LYS A 65 -15.20 -12.66 3.14
C LYS A 65 -16.34 -13.50 2.59
N SER A 66 -17.28 -12.89 1.86
CA SER A 66 -18.35 -13.64 1.20
C SER A 66 -17.64 -14.64 0.29
N SER A 67 -17.63 -15.91 0.69
CA SER A 67 -17.24 -16.99 -0.18
C SER A 67 -18.12 -16.86 -1.41
N ASN A 68 -17.52 -16.71 -2.58
CA ASN A 68 -18.21 -16.79 -3.85
C ASN A 68 -18.97 -18.11 -3.85
N ILE A 69 -20.28 -18.07 -3.60
CA ILE A 69 -21.18 -19.17 -3.95
C ILE A 69 -21.35 -19.00 -5.46
N SER A 70 -20.48 -19.67 -6.21
CA SER A 70 -20.74 -19.98 -7.61
C SER A 70 -21.93 -20.94 -7.64
N HIS A 71 -23.06 -20.46 -8.12
CA HIS A 71 -24.18 -21.28 -8.59
C HIS A 71 -24.08 -21.40 -10.11
#